data_AF-X0U4F0-F1
#
_entry.id   AF-X0U4F0-F1
#
_cell.length_a   1.000
_cell.length_b   1.000
_cell.length_c   1.000
_cell.angle_alpha   90.00
_cell.angle_beta   90.00
_cell.angle_gamma   90.00
#
_symmetry.space_group_name_H-M   'P 1'
#
loop_
_entity.id
_entity.type
_entity.pdbx_description
1 polymer ?
#
loop_
_entity_poly.entity_id
_entity_poly.type
_entity_poly.pdbx_seq_one_letter_code
_entity_poly.pdbx_strand_id
1 'polypeptide(L)' 'MKSKGLGDTVEKITKATGIKTMVDKVSKGLNIPCGCAARRQALNKLVPYKK' A
#
# COMPACT_ATOMS: atom_id res chain seq x y z
N MET A 1 13.48 8.29 0.43
CA MET A 1 12.19 8.96 0.73
C MET A 1 11.68 8.52 2.10
N LYS A 2 11.60 9.45 3.08
CA LYS A 2 11.05 9.14 4.42
C LYS A 2 9.56 8.77 4.29
N SER A 3 9.11 7.71 4.96
CA SER A 3 7.69 7.31 4.99
C SER A 3 6.88 8.39 5.71
N LYS A 4 5.76 8.84 5.14
CA LYS A 4 4.91 9.88 5.75
C LYS A 4 3.98 9.32 6.82
N GLY A 5 3.67 8.03 6.75
CA GLY A 5 2.84 7.31 7.70
C GLY A 5 2.88 5.81 7.46
N LEU A 6 2.00 5.09 8.16
CA LEU A 6 1.97 3.62 8.15
C LEU A 6 1.68 3.04 6.77
N GLY A 7 0.86 3.72 5.97
CA GLY A 7 0.58 3.32 4.60
C GLY A 7 1.84 3.24 3.73
N ASP A 8 2.74 4.22 3.79
CA ASP A 8 3.99 4.21 3.01
C ASP A 8 4.93 3.08 3.46
N THR A 9 4.95 2.75 4.76
CA THR A 9 5.75 1.62 5.26
C THR A 9 5.17 0.29 4.80
N VAL A 10 3.85 0.10 4.89
CA VAL A 10 3.18 -1.10 4.39
C VAL A 10 3.41 -1.26 2.89
N GLU A 11 3.32 -0.18 2.10
CA GLU A 11 3.61 -0.22 0.67
C GLU A 11 5.06 -0.61 0.39
N LYS A 12 6.03 -0.04 1.13
CA LYS A 12 7.45 -0.42 0.96
C LYS A 12 7.69 -1.87 1.30
N ILE A 13 7.16 -2.37 2.41
CA ILE A 13 7.34 -3.76 2.84
C ILE A 13 6.67 -4.70 1.83
N THR A 14 5.42 -4.44 1.45
CA THR A 14 4.69 -5.28 0.48
C THR A 14 5.29 -5.23 -0.93
N LYS A 15 5.95 -4.13 -1.31
CA LYS A 15 6.71 -4.03 -2.56
C LYS A 15 8.04 -4.78 -2.49
N ALA A 16 8.78 -4.63 -1.39
CA ALA A 16 10.07 -5.31 -1.20
C ALA A 16 9.93 -6.83 -1.07
N THR A 17 8.84 -7.30 -0.45
CA THR A 17 8.52 -8.72 -0.31
C THR A 17 7.81 -9.32 -1.52
N GLY A 18 7.43 -8.50 -2.52
CA GLY A 18 6.73 -8.97 -3.73
C GLY A 18 5.24 -9.26 -3.55
N ILE A 19 4.69 -9.13 -2.34
CA ILE A 19 3.26 -9.33 -2.04
C ILE A 19 2.38 -8.41 -2.89
N LYS A 20 2.82 -7.16 -3.12
CA LYS A 20 2.08 -6.20 -3.95
C LYS A 20 1.83 -6.72 -5.37
N THR A 21 2.82 -7.39 -5.95
CA THR A 21 2.72 -7.95 -7.31
C THR A 21 1.71 -9.09 -7.37
N MET A 22 1.64 -9.93 -6.34
CA MET A 22 0.64 -10.99 -6.26
C MET A 22 -0.78 -10.40 -6.14
N VAL A 23 -0.98 -9.45 -5.22
CA VAL A 23 -2.28 -8.81 -5.01
C VAL A 23 -2.76 -8.07 -6.27
N ASP A 24 -1.85 -7.39 -6.99
CA ASP A 24 -2.18 -6.73 -8.26
C ASP A 24 -2.58 -7.74 -9.36
N LYS A 25 -1.91 -8.90 -9.45
CA LYS A 25 -2.29 -9.97 -10.40
C LYS A 25 -3.65 -10.57 -10.06
N VAL A 26 -3.90 -10.87 -8.79
CA VAL A 26 -5.18 -11.40 -8.31
C VAL A 26 -6.30 -10.40 -8.59
N SER A 27 -6.09 -9.13 -8.24
CA SER A 27 -7.06 -8.05 -8.47
C SER A 27 -7.40 -7.87 -9.95
N LYS A 28 -6.38 -7.93 -10.83
CA LYS A 28 -6.59 -7.92 -12.29
C LYS A 28 -7.35 -9.13 -12.80
N GLY A 29 -7.03 -10.33 -12.32
CA GLY A 29 -7.70 -11.57 -12.71
C GLY A 29 -9.17 -11.61 -12.29
N LEU A 30 -9.49 -11.02 -11.15
CA LEU A 30 -10.87 -10.90 -10.64
C LEU A 30 -11.60 -9.65 -11.15
N ASN A 31 -10.97 -8.81 -11.98
CA ASN A 31 -11.51 -7.50 -12.40
C ASN A 31 -11.93 -6.57 -11.24
N ILE A 32 -11.31 -6.74 -10.06
CA ILE A 32 -11.59 -5.92 -8.88
C ILE A 32 -10.54 -4.82 -8.78
N PRO A 33 -10.93 -3.54 -8.62
CA PRO A 33 -9.97 -2.48 -8.35
C PRO A 33 -9.35 -2.66 -6.95
N CYS A 34 -8.03 -2.91 -6.86
CA CYS A 34 -7.35 -3.06 -5.56
C CYS A 34 -7.58 -1.84 -4.64
N GLY A 35 -7.62 -0.63 -5.20
CA GLY A 35 -7.66 0.61 -4.40
C GLY A 35 -6.41 0.81 -3.53
N CYS A 36 -5.31 0.10 -3.84
CA CYS A 36 -4.05 0.09 -3.08
C CYS A 36 -3.54 1.51 -2.75
N ALA A 37 -3.63 2.46 -3.69
CA ALA A 37 -3.19 3.86 -3.48
C ALA A 37 -4.10 4.64 -2.52
N ALA A 38 -5.42 4.47 -2.63
CA ALA A 38 -6.38 5.10 -1.73
C ALA A 38 -6.22 4.56 -0.30
N ARG A 39 -6.05 3.23 -0.16
CA ARG A 39 -5.78 2.57 1.13
C ARG A 39 -4.49 3.08 1.75
N ARG A 40 -3.43 3.24 0.95
CA ARG A 40 -2.17 3.81 1.40
C ARG A 40 -2.33 5.23 1.94
N GLN A 41 -3.04 6.09 1.21
CA GLN A 41 -3.28 7.47 1.63
C GLN A 41 -4.15 7.55 2.88
N ALA A 42 -5.20 6.74 2.97
CA ALA A 42 -6.04 6.65 4.15
C ALA A 42 -5.21 6.22 5.38
N LEU A 43 -4.39 5.18 5.25
CA LEU A 43 -3.50 4.72 6.33
C LEU A 43 -2.46 5.76 6.74
N ASN A 44 -1.92 6.52 5.78
CA ASN A 44 -1.01 7.63 6.08
C ASN A 44 -1.71 8.79 6.82
N LYS A 45 -3.00 9.02 6.56
CA LYS A 45 -3.80 10.04 7.27
C LYS A 45 -4.23 9.58 8.66
N LEU A 46 -4.58 8.30 8.80
CA LEU A 46 -5.03 7.70 10.06
C LEU A 46 -3.86 7.47 11.03
N VAL A 47 -2.72 7.01 10.51
CA VAL A 47 -1.51 6.73 11.31
C VAL A 47 -0.32 7.47 10.67
N PRO A 48 -0.29 8.81 10.80
CA PRO A 48 0.84 9.60 10.35
C PRO A 48 2.05 9.36 11.26
N TYR A 49 3.24 9.30 10.68
CA TYR A 49 4.46 9.25 11.47
C TYR A 49 4.86 10.67 11.82
N LYS A 50 4.92 10.97 13.13
CA LYS A 50 5.59 12.18 13.61
C LYS A 50 7.08 12.03 13.33
N LYS A 51 7.67 13.09 12.77
CA LYS A 51 9.12 13.19 12.59
C LYS A 51 9.84 13.09 13.93
#